data_AF-A0A554KPT1-F1
#
_entry.id   AF-A0A554KPT1-F1
#
_cell.length_a   1.000
_cell.length_b   1.000
_cell.length_c   1.000
_cell.angle_alpha   90.00
_cell.angle_beta   90.00
_cell.angle_gamma   90.00
#
_symmetry.space_group_name_H-M   'P 1'
#
loop_
_entity.id
_entity.type
_entity.pdbx_description
1 polymer ?
#
loop_
_entity_poly.entity_id
_entity_poly.type
_entity_poly.pdbx_seq_one_letter_code
_entity_poly.pdbx_strand_id
1 'polypeptide(L)'
;MEEEHPNLSPEINAWIKHVSENEGFAIKDRKAGEMFTATTRSGSVYTFVVINPELQEVALVSPDNRQPSLREPKLYMIDGATAGGSMTRIGWVGIGSYLRLYPLCGGILTITPIQFLTFRQDPVKIKEITEKAEAKRPKMLTEKEATEIEKKIRVDARKTFPAELADQVIGLLNHFCLSGQDMMMRYFLAAHEKGKLLGALKTIANQMNEHWGYRAPEIRGMFVTEEDVYYMTKAYQDIGLELPKR
;
A
#
# COMPACT_ATOMS: atom_id res chain seq x y z
N MET A 1 -24.56 18.58 6.63
CA MET A 1 -24.97 17.58 7.63
C MET A 1 -24.94 16.25 6.93
N GLU A 2 -24.01 15.37 7.27
CA GLU A 2 -24.10 13.96 6.84
C GLU A 2 -25.21 13.32 7.68
N GLU A 3 -26.19 12.68 7.02
CA GLU A 3 -27.28 11.96 7.68
C GLU A 3 -26.75 10.69 8.37
N GLU A 4 -27.37 10.31 9.50
CA GLU A 4 -27.01 9.09 10.24
C GLU A 4 -27.11 7.86 9.33
N HIS A 5 -26.07 7.01 9.35
CA HIS A 5 -26.06 5.85 8.46
C HIS A 5 -27.03 4.78 9.00
N PRO A 6 -28.05 4.36 8.21
CA PRO A 6 -29.15 3.53 8.69
C PRO A 6 -28.73 2.13 9.13
N ASN A 7 -27.54 1.67 8.72
CA ASN A 7 -27.01 0.33 9.01
C ASN A 7 -25.90 0.32 10.08
N LEU A 8 -25.63 1.44 10.76
CA LEU A 8 -24.63 1.50 11.83
C LEU A 8 -25.28 1.61 13.21
N SER A 9 -24.61 1.10 14.24
CA SER A 9 -25.12 1.25 15.61
C SER A 9 -25.17 2.74 15.98
N PRO A 10 -26.11 3.14 16.86
CA PRO A 10 -26.18 4.52 17.35
C PRO A 10 -24.85 5.00 17.95
N GLU A 11 -24.08 4.11 18.58
CA GLU A 11 -22.76 4.43 19.13
C GLU A 11 -21.74 4.77 18.04
N ILE A 12 -21.73 4.00 16.94
CA ILE A 12 -20.86 4.26 15.79
C ILE A 12 -21.26 5.56 15.10
N ASN A 13 -22.56 5.80 14.88
CA ASN A 13 -23.07 7.05 14.31
C ASN A 13 -22.74 8.27 15.19
N ALA A 14 -22.92 8.17 16.51
CA ALA A 14 -22.56 9.23 17.45
C ALA A 14 -21.05 9.51 17.45
N TRP A 15 -20.23 8.46 17.34
CA TRP A 15 -18.78 8.61 17.28
C TRP A 15 -18.29 9.20 15.95
N ILE A 16 -18.87 8.79 14.81
CA ILE A 16 -18.62 9.41 13.50
C ILE A 16 -18.93 10.90 13.57
N LYS A 17 -20.09 11.26 14.11
CA LYS A 17 -20.51 12.65 14.29
C LYS A 17 -19.51 13.41 15.16
N HIS A 18 -19.13 12.85 16.32
CA HIS A 18 -18.15 13.47 17.22
C HIS A 18 -16.78 13.72 16.56
N VAL A 19 -16.23 12.72 15.85
CA VAL A 19 -14.95 12.83 15.12
C VAL A 19 -15.04 13.83 13.95
N SER A 20 -16.19 13.88 13.29
CA SER A 20 -16.43 14.80 12.16
C SER A 20 -16.56 16.26 12.59
N GLU A 21 -17.08 16.51 13.80
CA GLU A 21 -17.42 17.83 14.30
C GLU A 21 -16.29 18.49 15.11
N ASN A 22 -15.41 17.72 15.78
CA ASN A 22 -14.62 18.31 16.85
C ASN A 22 -13.10 18.34 16.66
N GLU A 23 -12.42 17.34 16.06
CA GLU A 23 -10.96 17.27 16.24
C GLU A 23 -10.19 16.58 15.10
N GLY A 24 -10.21 17.14 13.89
CA GLY A 24 -9.41 16.61 12.78
C GLY A 24 -9.25 17.58 11.62
N PHE A 25 -8.61 17.12 10.54
CA PHE A 25 -8.45 17.89 9.31
C PHE A 25 -8.24 17.00 8.09
N ALA A 26 -8.59 17.53 6.92
CA ALA A 26 -8.24 16.91 5.65
C ALA A 26 -6.84 17.35 5.23
N ILE A 27 -6.04 16.42 4.70
CA ILE A 27 -4.67 16.70 4.27
C ILE A 27 -4.63 17.64 3.07
N LYS A 28 -5.61 17.56 2.19
CA LYS A 28 -5.76 18.48 1.04
C LYS A 28 -5.89 19.96 1.44
N ASP A 29 -6.35 20.23 2.67
CA ASP A 29 -6.52 21.60 3.18
C ASP A 29 -5.23 22.12 3.85
N ARG A 30 -4.14 21.35 3.80
CA ARG A 30 -2.83 21.67 4.39
C ARG A 30 -1.83 22.11 3.33
N LYS A 31 -0.78 22.80 3.78
CA LYS A 31 0.29 23.27 2.89
C LYS A 31 1.45 22.28 2.88
N ALA A 32 2.06 22.09 1.71
CA ALA A 32 3.33 21.39 1.61
C ALA A 32 4.37 22.03 2.55
N GLY A 33 5.14 21.21 3.24
CA GLY A 33 6.09 21.61 4.27
C GLY A 33 5.47 21.81 5.66
N GLU A 34 4.15 21.72 5.85
CA GLU A 34 3.58 21.76 7.20
C GLU A 34 3.91 20.48 7.98
N MET A 35 4.35 20.65 9.23
CA MET A 35 4.64 19.55 10.13
C MET A 35 3.60 19.45 11.25
N PHE A 36 3.18 18.21 11.52
CA PHE A 36 2.33 17.89 12.66
C PHE A 36 2.78 16.59 13.32
N THR A 37 2.48 16.44 14.59
CA THR A 37 2.72 15.21 15.35
C THR A 37 1.40 14.62 15.80
N ALA A 38 1.24 13.32 15.62
CA ALA A 38 0.14 12.54 16.18
C ALA A 38 0.67 11.69 17.33
N THR A 39 0.12 11.90 18.52
CA THR A 39 0.35 11.05 19.68
C THR A 39 -0.83 10.12 19.83
N THR A 40 -0.55 8.83 19.84
CA THR A 40 -1.57 7.77 19.92
C THR A 40 -1.92 7.42 21.37
N ARG A 41 -3.06 6.75 21.56
CA ARG A 41 -3.48 6.22 22.87
C ARG A 41 -2.46 5.26 23.50
N SER A 42 -1.65 4.60 22.69
CA SER A 42 -0.55 3.73 23.16
C SER A 42 0.72 4.51 23.54
N GLY A 43 0.70 5.85 23.47
CA GLY A 43 1.83 6.73 23.78
C GLY A 43 2.87 6.86 22.66
N SER A 44 2.65 6.21 21.50
CA SER A 44 3.55 6.32 20.36
C SER A 44 3.36 7.67 19.66
N VAL A 45 4.47 8.32 19.30
CA VAL A 45 4.49 9.63 18.65
C VAL A 45 4.95 9.49 17.21
N TYR A 46 4.17 10.00 16.29
CA TYR A 46 4.41 9.99 14.86
C TYR A 46 4.56 11.43 14.39
N THR A 47 5.67 11.76 13.75
CA THR A 47 5.90 13.08 13.13
C THR A 47 5.63 12.97 11.65
N PHE A 48 4.78 13.85 11.15
CA PHE A 48 4.39 13.94 9.75
C PHE A 48 4.83 15.28 9.18
N VAL A 49 5.29 15.27 7.94
CA VAL A 49 5.50 16.47 7.11
C VAL A 49 4.66 16.30 5.85
N VAL A 50 3.82 17.29 5.53
CA VAL A 50 3.02 17.29 4.31
C VAL A 50 3.94 17.49 3.11
N ILE A 51 3.89 16.56 2.15
CA ILE A 51 4.72 16.61 0.95
C ILE A 51 3.89 17.09 -0.24
N ASN A 52 2.78 16.40 -0.50
CA ASN A 52 1.85 16.76 -1.55
C ASN A 52 0.40 16.64 -1.03
N PRO A 53 -0.26 17.76 -0.68
CA PRO A 53 -1.59 17.73 -0.09
C PRO A 53 -2.66 17.19 -1.05
N GLU A 54 -2.54 17.46 -2.36
CA GLU A 54 -3.47 16.98 -3.39
C GLU A 54 -3.44 15.47 -3.52
N LEU A 55 -2.24 14.87 -3.43
CA LEU A 55 -2.04 13.42 -3.45
C LEU A 55 -2.12 12.78 -2.06
N GLN A 56 -2.44 13.56 -1.02
CA GLN A 56 -2.48 13.12 0.38
C GLN A 56 -1.15 12.51 0.86
N GLU A 57 -0.05 12.96 0.27
CA GLU A 57 1.29 12.42 0.49
C GLU A 57 1.98 13.13 1.67
N VAL A 58 2.56 12.33 2.56
CA VAL A 58 3.29 12.78 3.75
C VAL A 58 4.59 12.01 3.92
N ALA A 59 5.61 12.68 4.45
CA ALA A 59 6.76 12.01 5.03
C ALA A 59 6.45 11.72 6.50
N LEU A 60 6.69 10.48 6.94
CA LEU A 60 6.45 10.01 8.29
C LEU A 60 7.74 9.54 8.94
N VAL A 61 7.94 9.90 10.21
CA VAL A 61 8.97 9.32 11.08
C VAL A 61 8.46 9.17 12.52
N SER A 62 8.86 8.09 13.18
CA SER A 62 8.59 7.83 14.59
C SER A 62 9.89 7.28 15.22
N PRO A 63 10.82 8.16 15.64
CA PRO A 63 12.17 7.77 16.05
C PRO A 63 12.18 6.76 17.21
N ASP A 64 11.25 6.93 18.16
CA ASP A 64 11.13 6.11 19.36
C ASP A 64 10.21 4.90 19.17
N ASN A 65 9.78 4.62 17.93
CA ASN A 65 8.90 3.49 17.68
C ASN A 65 9.59 2.15 17.94
N ARG A 66 8.82 1.18 18.44
CA ARG A 66 9.30 -0.19 18.61
C ARG A 66 9.57 -0.87 17.27
N GLN A 67 8.86 -0.48 16.20
CA GLN A 67 9.09 -0.99 14.85
C GLN A 67 10.27 -0.24 14.19
N PRO A 68 11.40 -0.92 13.89
CA PRO A 68 12.58 -0.28 13.30
C PRO A 68 12.30 0.39 11.96
N SER A 69 11.37 -0.16 11.19
CA SER A 69 10.97 0.35 9.87
C SER A 69 10.35 1.75 9.89
N LEU A 70 9.89 2.23 11.05
CA LEU A 70 9.27 3.54 11.25
C LEU A 70 10.22 4.59 11.85
N ARG A 71 11.43 4.18 12.25
CA ARG A 71 12.42 5.10 12.86
C ARG A 71 13.09 6.01 11.87
N GLU A 72 13.06 5.64 10.60
CA GLU A 72 13.60 6.44 9.51
C GLU A 72 12.47 7.12 8.71
N PRO A 73 12.67 8.37 8.24
CA PRO A 73 11.73 9.04 7.36
C PRO A 73 11.45 8.24 6.09
N LYS A 74 10.16 8.08 5.77
CA LYS A 74 9.66 7.47 4.52
C LYS A 74 8.40 8.18 4.05
N LEU A 75 8.12 8.07 2.76
CA LEU A 75 6.91 8.63 2.15
C LEU A 75 5.72 7.67 2.26
N TYR A 76 4.56 8.24 2.57
CA TYR A 76 3.29 7.54 2.70
C TYR A 76 2.19 8.35 2.02
N MET A 77 1.17 7.66 1.53
CA MET A 77 -0.13 8.23 1.24
C MET A 77 -1.05 8.02 2.44
N ILE A 78 -1.74 9.08 2.87
CA ILE A 78 -2.83 8.95 3.84
C ILE A 78 -4.03 8.38 3.11
N ASP A 79 -4.50 7.21 3.54
CA ASP A 79 -5.79 6.67 3.10
C ASP A 79 -6.89 7.48 3.76
N GLY A 80 -6.84 7.57 5.09
CA GLY A 80 -7.83 8.30 5.87
C GLY A 80 -7.94 7.83 7.30
N ALA A 81 -8.89 8.45 7.99
CA ALA A 81 -9.25 8.15 9.35
C ALA A 81 -10.35 7.11 9.37
N THR A 82 -10.15 6.02 10.11
CA THR A 82 -11.15 4.96 10.24
C THR A 82 -11.77 4.93 11.62
N ALA A 83 -13.08 4.74 11.59
CA ALA A 83 -13.90 4.52 12.74
C ALA A 83 -13.97 3.01 13.07
N GLY A 84 -12.94 2.45 13.73
CA GLY A 84 -12.94 1.01 14.11
C GLY A 84 -12.97 0.07 12.90
N GLY A 85 -12.49 0.54 11.74
CA GLY A 85 -12.47 -0.19 10.47
C GLY A 85 -13.78 -0.15 9.67
N SER A 86 -14.88 0.39 10.21
CA SER A 86 -16.20 0.34 9.56
C SER A 86 -16.49 1.50 8.60
N MET A 87 -15.84 2.64 8.79
CA MET A 87 -15.95 3.81 7.90
C MET A 87 -14.61 4.52 7.80
N THR A 88 -14.14 4.75 6.58
CA THR A 88 -12.91 5.51 6.29
C THR A 88 -13.28 6.86 5.70
N ARG A 89 -12.88 7.94 6.35
CA ARG A 89 -12.93 9.29 5.77
C ARG A 89 -11.62 9.56 5.04
N ILE A 90 -11.68 9.55 3.71
CA ILE A 90 -10.50 9.62 2.84
C ILE A 90 -9.72 10.91 3.09
N GLY A 91 -8.39 10.81 3.21
CA GLY A 91 -7.48 11.93 3.40
C GLY A 91 -7.63 12.67 4.73
N TRP A 92 -8.42 12.14 5.66
CA TRP A 92 -8.66 12.76 6.97
C TRP A 92 -7.72 12.24 8.03
N VAL A 93 -7.27 13.13 8.91
CA VAL A 93 -6.54 12.82 10.14
C VAL A 93 -7.36 13.38 11.31
N GLY A 94 -7.75 12.54 12.27
CA GLY A 94 -8.59 12.97 13.39
C GLY A 94 -8.25 12.31 14.72
N ILE A 95 -8.47 13.04 15.81
CA ILE A 95 -8.42 12.53 17.17
C ILE A 95 -9.54 11.49 17.36
N GLY A 96 -9.28 10.48 18.18
CA GLY A 96 -10.13 9.32 18.40
C GLY A 96 -10.05 8.28 17.29
N SER A 97 -9.67 8.65 16.07
CA SER A 97 -9.68 7.75 14.91
C SER A 97 -8.37 6.98 14.72
N TYR A 98 -8.49 5.79 14.12
CA TYR A 98 -7.32 5.06 13.60
C TYR A 98 -6.89 5.72 12.29
N LEU A 99 -5.58 5.91 12.08
CA LEU A 99 -5.07 6.46 10.83
C LEU A 99 -4.53 5.34 9.95
N ARG A 100 -5.05 5.22 8.72
CA ARG A 100 -4.58 4.26 7.72
C ARG A 100 -3.70 4.95 6.69
N LEU A 101 -2.55 4.35 6.42
CA LEU A 101 -1.48 4.89 5.58
C LEU A 101 -0.96 3.80 4.65
N TYR A 102 -0.59 4.16 3.43
CA TYR A 102 0.12 3.28 2.49
C TYR A 102 1.55 3.81 2.31
N PRO A 103 2.59 3.07 2.70
CA PRO A 103 3.95 3.41 2.27
C PRO A 103 3.99 3.46 0.74
N LEU A 104 4.71 4.41 0.14
CA LEU A 104 4.86 4.44 -1.33
C LEU A 104 5.54 3.19 -1.89
N CYS A 105 6.26 2.43 -1.05
CA CYS A 105 6.85 1.14 -1.38
C CYS A 105 5.87 -0.05 -1.26
N GLY A 106 4.60 0.19 -0.96
CA GLY A 106 3.58 -0.84 -0.77
C GLY A 106 3.36 -1.26 0.69
N GLY A 107 2.23 -1.94 0.93
CA GLY A 107 1.76 -2.38 2.25
C GLY A 107 0.73 -1.44 2.87
N ILE A 108 0.25 -1.77 4.08
CA ILE A 108 -0.67 -0.94 4.86
C ILE A 108 -0.09 -0.74 6.26
N LEU A 109 -0.12 0.49 6.73
CA LEU A 109 0.16 0.87 8.11
C LEU A 109 -1.12 1.43 8.72
N THR A 110 -1.61 0.79 9.79
CA THR A 110 -2.71 1.30 10.61
C THR A 110 -2.16 1.74 11.96
N ILE A 111 -2.32 3.01 12.28
CA ILE A 111 -1.92 3.58 13.56
C ILE A 111 -3.12 3.53 14.52
N THR A 112 -2.85 3.18 15.78
CA THR A 112 -3.85 3.17 16.86
C THR A 112 -4.51 4.54 17.04
N PRO A 113 -5.66 4.62 17.73
CA PRO A 113 -6.41 5.87 17.86
C PRO A 113 -5.54 7.04 18.28
N ILE A 114 -5.59 8.12 17.50
CA ILE A 114 -4.87 9.35 17.81
C ILE A 114 -5.52 9.99 19.04
N GLN A 115 -4.72 10.35 20.03
CA GLN A 115 -5.17 11.04 21.22
C GLN A 115 -4.89 12.55 21.15
N PHE A 116 -3.77 12.93 20.54
CA PHE A 116 -3.41 14.34 20.38
C PHE A 116 -2.84 14.60 18.99
N LEU A 117 -3.22 15.75 18.42
CA LEU A 117 -2.59 16.32 17.25
C LEU A 117 -1.93 17.64 17.65
N THR A 118 -0.68 17.84 17.26
CA THR A 118 0.05 19.09 17.52
C THR A 118 0.72 19.56 16.26
N PHE A 119 0.48 20.81 15.89
CA PHE A 119 1.18 21.46 14.78
C PHE A 119 2.39 22.20 15.33
N ARG A 120 3.55 21.95 14.73
CA ARG A 120 4.80 22.64 15.06
C ARG A 120 5.55 22.89 13.78
N GLN A 121 6.06 24.10 13.62
CA GLN A 121 6.90 24.43 12.48
C GLN A 121 8.35 24.46 12.94
N ASP A 122 9.15 23.55 12.40
CA ASP A 122 10.60 23.47 12.62
C ASP A 122 11.26 23.30 11.24
N PRO A 123 11.70 24.39 10.61
CA PRO A 123 12.20 24.36 9.24
C PRO A 123 13.39 23.41 9.05
N VAL A 124 14.24 23.26 10.07
CA VAL A 124 15.42 22.39 10.02
C VAL A 124 14.97 20.93 9.99
N LYS A 125 14.08 20.56 10.92
CA LYS A 125 13.56 19.19 11.00
C LYS A 125 12.67 18.83 9.81
N ILE A 126 11.84 19.77 9.35
CA ILE A 126 11.04 19.60 8.12
C ILE A 126 11.95 19.27 6.95
N LYS A 127 13.00 20.08 6.74
CA LYS A 127 13.97 19.85 5.66
C LYS A 127 14.63 18.48 5.79
N GLU A 128 15.11 18.13 6.98
CA GLU A 128 15.77 16.84 7.25
C GLU A 128 14.85 15.65 6.95
N ILE A 129 13.62 15.66 7.46
CA ILE A 129 12.64 14.57 7.26
C ILE A 129 12.30 14.44 5.77
N THR A 130 12.01 15.57 5.12
CA THR A 130 11.67 15.60 3.69
C THR A 130 12.81 15.07 2.84
N GLU A 131 14.04 15.58 3.00
CA GLU A 131 15.19 15.12 2.20
C GLU A 131 15.46 13.62 2.39
N LYS A 132 15.40 13.12 3.63
CA LYS A 132 15.60 11.69 3.91
C LYS A 132 14.50 10.80 3.33
N ALA A 133 13.25 11.26 3.35
CA ALA A 133 12.12 10.53 2.79
C ALA A 133 12.15 10.54 1.25
N GLU A 134 12.42 11.70 0.65
CA GLU A 134 12.54 11.90 -0.79
C GLU A 134 13.70 11.12 -1.40
N ALA A 135 14.85 11.03 -0.70
CA ALA A 135 15.97 10.20 -1.13
C ALA A 135 15.61 8.70 -1.26
N LYS A 136 14.51 8.26 -0.60
CA LYS A 136 13.97 6.91 -0.66
C LYS A 136 12.69 6.82 -1.50
N ARG A 137 12.31 7.89 -2.21
CA ARG A 137 11.12 7.89 -3.07
C ARG A 137 11.28 6.78 -4.11
N PRO A 138 10.31 5.85 -4.21
CA PRO A 138 10.29 4.90 -5.30
C PRO A 138 10.29 5.65 -6.64
N LYS A 139 11.17 5.27 -7.56
CA LYS A 139 11.20 5.89 -8.90
C LYS A 139 9.83 5.68 -9.55
N MET A 140 9.10 6.78 -9.78
CA MET A 140 7.92 6.73 -10.63
C MET A 140 8.37 6.49 -12.06
N LEU A 141 7.87 5.41 -12.66
CA LEU A 141 8.15 5.10 -14.05
C LEU A 141 7.35 6.05 -14.92
N THR A 142 8.01 6.64 -15.91
CA THR A 142 7.29 7.28 -17.02
C THR A 142 6.51 6.23 -17.81
N GLU A 143 5.47 6.64 -18.52
CA GLU A 143 4.69 5.74 -19.38
C GLU A 143 5.57 5.00 -20.41
N LYS A 144 6.59 5.70 -20.93
CA LYS A 144 7.58 5.11 -21.82
C LYS A 144 8.41 4.03 -21.13
N GLU A 145 8.93 4.30 -19.93
CA GLU A 145 9.70 3.32 -19.16
C GLU A 145 8.84 2.11 -18.76
N ALA A 146 7.60 2.33 -18.34
CA ALA A 146 6.65 1.26 -18.04
C ALA A 146 6.43 0.36 -19.27
N THR A 147 6.19 0.97 -20.43
CA THR A 147 6.04 0.26 -21.71
C THR A 147 7.31 -0.52 -22.11
N GLU A 148 8.49 0.04 -21.89
CA GLU A 148 9.76 -0.64 -22.16
C GLU A 148 9.98 -1.85 -21.24
N ILE A 149 9.61 -1.75 -19.96
CA ILE A 149 9.68 -2.85 -19.00
C ILE A 149 8.68 -3.95 -19.39
N GLU A 150 7.43 -3.61 -19.72
CA GLU A 150 6.44 -4.60 -20.18
C GLU A 150 6.92 -5.36 -21.42
N LYS A 151 7.49 -4.63 -22.40
CA LYS A 151 8.10 -5.25 -23.59
C LYS A 151 9.22 -6.20 -23.21
N LYS A 152 10.09 -5.79 -22.27
CA LYS A 152 11.18 -6.64 -21.78
C LYS A 152 10.67 -7.90 -21.12
N ILE A 153 9.68 -7.81 -20.23
CA ILE A 153 9.05 -8.97 -19.58
C ILE A 153 8.52 -9.97 -20.62
N ARG A 154 7.85 -9.49 -21.67
CA ARG A 154 7.34 -10.33 -22.76
C ARG A 154 8.47 -11.01 -23.56
N VAL A 155 9.52 -10.26 -23.87
CA VAL A 155 10.71 -10.81 -24.55
C VAL A 155 11.36 -11.87 -23.69
N ASP A 156 11.50 -11.63 -22.39
CA ASP A 156 12.12 -12.58 -21.45
C ASP A 156 11.25 -13.84 -21.31
N ALA A 157 9.93 -13.70 -21.19
CA ALA A 157 9.01 -14.85 -21.17
C ALA A 157 9.14 -15.74 -22.41
N ARG A 158 9.22 -15.14 -23.61
CA ARG A 158 9.40 -15.89 -24.86
C ARG A 158 10.78 -16.53 -25.02
N LYS A 159 11.80 -15.96 -24.38
CA LYS A 159 13.16 -16.52 -24.39
C LYS A 159 13.31 -17.66 -23.39
N THR A 160 12.60 -17.59 -22.26
CA THR A 160 12.77 -18.54 -21.16
C THR A 160 11.83 -19.73 -21.24
N PHE A 161 10.57 -19.53 -21.60
CA PHE A 161 9.56 -20.60 -21.57
C PHE A 161 9.36 -21.24 -22.95
N PRO A 162 8.93 -22.51 -23.02
CA PRO A 162 8.51 -23.15 -24.27
C PRO A 162 7.43 -22.32 -24.96
N ALA A 163 7.44 -22.22 -26.29
CA ALA A 163 6.60 -21.30 -27.06
C ALA A 163 5.11 -21.33 -26.66
N GLU A 164 4.50 -22.54 -26.58
CA GLU A 164 3.10 -22.72 -26.19
C GLU A 164 2.78 -22.30 -24.74
N LEU A 165 3.77 -22.37 -23.85
CA LEU A 165 3.63 -21.97 -22.45
C LEU A 165 3.98 -20.49 -22.25
N ALA A 166 4.88 -19.94 -23.07
CA ALA A 166 5.26 -18.54 -23.03
C ALA A 166 4.06 -17.63 -23.31
N ASP A 167 3.24 -17.98 -24.30
CA ASP A 167 2.03 -17.20 -24.61
C ASP A 167 0.97 -17.30 -23.51
N GLN A 168 0.86 -18.45 -22.81
CA GLN A 168 -0.01 -18.59 -21.64
C GLN A 168 0.50 -17.77 -20.45
N VAL A 169 1.81 -17.75 -20.20
CA VAL A 169 2.42 -16.89 -19.19
C VAL A 169 2.12 -15.43 -19.51
N ILE A 170 2.38 -14.98 -20.74
CA ILE A 170 2.13 -13.60 -21.16
C ILE A 170 0.63 -13.24 -21.03
N GLY A 171 -0.26 -14.15 -21.42
CA GLY A 171 -1.70 -13.99 -21.27
C GLY A 171 -2.10 -13.72 -19.81
N LEU A 172 -1.57 -14.51 -18.87
CA LEU A 172 -1.81 -14.29 -17.45
C LEU A 172 -1.18 -13.00 -16.94
N LEU A 173 0.07 -12.70 -17.31
CA LEU A 173 0.77 -11.49 -16.89
C LEU A 173 -0.01 -10.22 -17.27
N ASN A 174 -0.65 -10.18 -18.44
CA ASN A 174 -1.43 -9.02 -18.89
C ASN A 174 -2.64 -8.70 -17.99
N HIS A 175 -3.03 -9.58 -17.07
CA HIS A 175 -4.06 -9.28 -16.08
C HIS A 175 -3.55 -8.48 -14.87
N PHE A 176 -2.23 -8.34 -14.71
CA PHE A 176 -1.60 -7.70 -13.56
C PHE A 176 -1.01 -6.33 -13.94
N CYS A 177 -0.96 -5.43 -12.95
CA CYS A 177 -0.19 -4.20 -13.06
C CYS A 177 1.32 -4.52 -13.22
N LEU A 178 2.13 -3.53 -13.62
CA LEU A 178 3.55 -3.76 -13.93
C LEU A 178 4.35 -4.40 -12.79
N SER A 179 4.14 -3.98 -11.53
CA SER A 179 4.80 -4.59 -10.38
C SER A 179 4.32 -6.03 -10.14
N GLY A 180 3.04 -6.30 -10.39
CA GLY A 180 2.48 -7.66 -10.38
C GLY A 180 3.04 -8.54 -11.48
N GLN A 181 3.28 -7.98 -12.68
CA GLN A 181 3.90 -8.71 -13.78
C GLN A 181 5.32 -9.18 -13.41
N ASP A 182 6.16 -8.31 -12.83
CA ASP A 182 7.51 -8.69 -12.40
C ASP A 182 7.48 -9.85 -11.39
N MET A 183 6.58 -9.78 -10.42
CA MET A 183 6.49 -10.79 -9.37
C MET A 183 5.91 -12.12 -9.85
N MET A 184 4.88 -12.08 -10.67
CA MET A 184 4.33 -13.27 -11.32
C MET A 184 5.35 -13.90 -12.25
N MET A 185 6.14 -13.09 -12.96
CA MET A 185 7.25 -13.59 -13.78
C MET A 185 8.29 -14.34 -12.92
N ARG A 186 8.68 -13.82 -11.76
CA ARG A 186 9.58 -14.52 -10.82
C ARG A 186 9.00 -15.85 -10.32
N TYR A 187 7.70 -15.88 -10.04
CA TYR A 187 7.01 -17.11 -9.66
C TYR A 187 7.04 -18.15 -10.79
N PHE A 188 6.72 -17.75 -12.03
CA PHE A 188 6.78 -18.64 -13.19
C PHE A 188 8.20 -19.11 -13.50
N LEU A 189 9.21 -18.25 -13.34
CA LEU A 189 10.62 -18.63 -13.46
C LEU A 189 11.00 -19.69 -12.44
N ALA A 190 10.69 -19.48 -11.15
CA ALA A 190 10.96 -20.45 -10.09
C ALA A 190 10.24 -21.79 -10.34
N ALA A 191 9.00 -21.75 -10.85
CA ALA A 191 8.28 -22.95 -11.23
C ALA A 191 8.90 -23.65 -12.43
N HIS A 192 9.35 -22.91 -13.44
CA HIS A 192 10.00 -23.47 -14.63
C HIS A 192 11.31 -24.17 -14.29
N GLU A 193 12.16 -23.56 -13.47
CA GLU A 193 13.42 -24.16 -12.98
C GLU A 193 13.22 -25.50 -12.27
N LYS A 194 12.03 -25.72 -11.69
CA LYS A 194 11.67 -26.96 -11.00
C LYS A 194 10.76 -27.89 -11.82
N GLY A 195 10.51 -27.58 -13.10
CA GLY A 195 9.65 -28.38 -13.98
C GLY A 195 8.16 -28.32 -13.63
N LYS A 196 7.71 -27.28 -12.92
CA LYS A 196 6.35 -27.12 -12.39
C LYS A 196 5.54 -26.01 -13.08
N LEU A 197 6.00 -25.49 -14.21
CA LEU A 197 5.40 -24.35 -14.89
C LEU A 197 3.91 -24.55 -15.23
N LEU A 198 3.51 -25.74 -15.70
CA LEU A 198 2.10 -26.06 -15.96
C LEU A 198 1.22 -25.99 -14.71
N GLY A 199 1.71 -26.52 -13.59
CA GLY A 199 1.02 -26.42 -12.30
C GLY A 199 0.91 -24.97 -11.84
N ALA A 200 1.97 -24.17 -12.05
CA ALA A 200 1.99 -22.76 -11.72
C ALA A 200 0.95 -21.96 -12.52
N LEU A 201 0.90 -22.18 -13.85
CA LEU A 201 -0.09 -21.57 -14.74
C LEU A 201 -1.52 -21.87 -14.29
N LYS A 202 -1.82 -23.16 -14.01
CA LYS A 202 -3.14 -23.58 -13.53
C LYS A 202 -3.51 -22.94 -12.19
N THR A 203 -2.55 -22.87 -11.27
CA THR A 203 -2.74 -22.28 -9.93
C THR A 203 -3.10 -20.81 -10.03
N ILE A 204 -2.33 -20.03 -10.80
CA ILE A 204 -2.61 -18.60 -10.98
C ILE A 204 -3.92 -18.39 -11.74
N ALA A 205 -4.21 -19.19 -12.78
CA ALA A 205 -5.49 -19.10 -13.48
C ALA A 205 -6.70 -19.36 -12.56
N ASN A 206 -6.60 -20.30 -11.61
CA ASN A 206 -7.65 -20.53 -10.62
C ASN A 206 -7.76 -19.35 -9.64
N GLN A 207 -6.64 -18.88 -9.13
CA GLN A 207 -6.60 -17.75 -8.20
C GLN A 207 -7.02 -16.43 -8.86
N MET A 208 -6.92 -16.29 -10.19
CA MET A 208 -7.52 -15.19 -10.92
C MET A 208 -9.04 -15.17 -10.73
N ASN A 209 -9.73 -16.30 -10.69
CA ASN A 209 -11.17 -16.32 -10.44
C ASN A 209 -11.50 -16.14 -8.96
N GLU A 210 -10.68 -16.70 -8.06
CA GLU A 210 -10.93 -16.66 -6.61
C GLU A 210 -10.57 -15.33 -5.96
N HIS A 211 -9.62 -14.58 -6.51
CA HIS A 211 -9.00 -13.43 -5.84
C HIS A 211 -8.75 -12.22 -6.74
N TRP A 212 -7.96 -12.38 -7.80
CA TRP A 212 -7.50 -11.20 -8.55
C TRP A 212 -8.52 -10.67 -9.55
N GLY A 213 -9.49 -11.47 -9.98
CA GLY A 213 -10.46 -11.15 -11.03
C GLY A 213 -11.43 -10.03 -10.63
N TYR A 214 -11.77 -9.92 -9.34
CA TYR A 214 -12.62 -8.85 -8.82
C TYR A 214 -11.84 -7.58 -8.45
N ARG A 215 -10.50 -7.63 -8.42
CA ARG A 215 -9.67 -6.46 -8.14
C ARG A 215 -9.55 -5.57 -9.38
N ALA A 216 -9.34 -4.27 -9.20
CA ALA A 216 -9.09 -3.36 -10.32
C ALA A 216 -7.73 -3.68 -10.97
N PRO A 217 -7.61 -3.68 -12.31
CA PRO A 217 -6.35 -4.00 -13.01
C PRO A 217 -5.12 -3.27 -12.50
N GLU A 218 -5.30 -2.02 -12.07
CA GLU A 218 -4.25 -1.10 -11.60
C GLU A 218 -3.58 -1.56 -10.30
N ILE A 219 -4.27 -2.37 -9.48
CA ILE A 219 -3.76 -2.85 -8.19
C ILE A 219 -3.50 -4.36 -8.14
N ARG A 220 -3.86 -5.10 -9.20
CA ARG A 220 -3.69 -6.55 -9.26
C ARG A 220 -2.22 -6.91 -9.20
N GLY A 221 -1.81 -7.63 -8.15
CA GLY A 221 -0.43 -8.01 -7.95
C GLY A 221 0.46 -6.86 -7.45
N MET A 222 -0.09 -5.86 -6.76
CA MET A 222 0.73 -4.90 -6.00
C MET A 222 1.21 -5.45 -4.64
N PHE A 223 0.65 -6.58 -4.16
CA PHE A 223 1.02 -7.26 -2.91
C PHE A 223 1.00 -6.34 -1.68
N VAL A 224 0.05 -5.41 -1.69
CA VAL A 224 -0.12 -4.42 -0.62
C VAL A 224 -1.08 -4.88 0.46
N THR A 225 -1.84 -5.95 0.21
CA THR A 225 -2.77 -6.53 1.17
C THR A 225 -2.27 -7.86 1.71
N GLU A 226 -2.65 -8.20 2.95
CA GLU A 226 -2.35 -9.51 3.53
C GLU A 226 -2.96 -10.66 2.71
N GLU A 227 -4.10 -10.42 2.05
CA GLU A 227 -4.71 -11.39 1.14
C GLU A 227 -3.83 -11.69 -0.08
N ASP A 228 -3.22 -10.66 -0.71
CA ASP A 228 -2.32 -10.89 -1.86
C ASP A 228 -1.13 -11.78 -1.44
N VAL A 229 -0.58 -11.50 -0.25
CA VAL A 229 0.52 -12.28 0.33
C VAL A 229 0.07 -13.71 0.62
N TYR A 230 -1.15 -13.88 1.14
CA TYR A 230 -1.74 -15.20 1.40
C TYR A 230 -1.89 -16.00 0.10
N TYR A 231 -2.53 -15.44 -0.94
CA TYR A 231 -2.78 -16.15 -2.19
C TYR A 231 -1.48 -16.54 -2.89
N MET A 232 -0.47 -15.69 -2.82
CA MET A 232 0.83 -16.00 -3.40
C MET A 232 1.61 -17.00 -2.58
N THR A 233 1.50 -16.96 -1.25
CA THR A 233 2.03 -18.03 -0.40
C THR A 233 1.38 -19.37 -0.71
N LYS A 234 0.05 -19.38 -0.83
CA LYS A 234 -0.73 -20.54 -1.26
C LYS A 234 -0.29 -21.01 -2.65
N ALA A 235 -0.04 -20.10 -3.59
CA ALA A 235 0.41 -20.48 -4.93
C ALA A 235 1.73 -21.27 -4.90
N TYR A 236 2.73 -20.79 -4.17
CA TYR A 236 3.99 -21.53 -3.97
C TYR A 236 3.76 -22.89 -3.32
N GLN A 237 2.91 -22.96 -2.29
CA GLN A 237 2.60 -24.20 -1.57
C GLN A 237 1.85 -25.22 -2.45
N ASP A 238 0.87 -24.78 -3.24
CA ASP A 238 0.04 -25.63 -4.11
C ASP A 238 0.88 -26.36 -5.17
N ILE A 239 1.98 -25.74 -5.61
CA ILE A 239 2.94 -26.38 -6.51
C ILE A 239 4.15 -26.97 -5.78
N GLY A 240 4.19 -26.96 -4.45
CA GLY A 240 5.28 -27.50 -3.65
C GLY A 240 6.62 -26.82 -3.92
N LEU A 241 6.63 -25.50 -4.02
CA LEU A 241 7.84 -24.68 -4.02
C LEU A 241 8.04 -24.03 -2.66
N GLU A 242 9.30 -23.82 -2.30
CA GLU A 242 9.65 -22.99 -1.15
C GLU A 242 9.41 -21.52 -1.47
N LEU A 243 8.94 -20.78 -0.47
CA LEU A 243 8.85 -19.33 -0.55
C LEU A 243 10.25 -18.73 -0.73
N PRO A 244 10.44 -17.75 -1.63
CA PRO A 244 11.71 -17.05 -1.75
C PRO A 244 12.04 -16.35 -0.42
N LYS A 245 13.31 -16.46 0.01
CA LYS A 245 13.81 -15.76 1.18
C LYS A 245 13.74 -14.25 0.91
N ARG A 246 13.12 -13.51 1.84
CA ARG A 246 13.01 -12.04 1.79
C ARG A 246 14.37 -11.37 1.90
#